data_AF-A0A965B220-F1
#
_entry.id   AF-A0A965B220-F1
#
_cell.length_a   1.000
_cell.length_b   1.000
_cell.length_c   1.000
_cell.angle_alpha   90.00
_cell.angle_beta   90.00
_cell.angle_gamma   90.00
#
_symmetry.space_group_name_H-M   'P 1'
#
loop_
_entity.id
_entity.type
_entity.pdbx_description
1 polymer ?
#
loop_
_entity_poly.entity_id
_entity_poly.type
_entity_poly.pdbx_seq_one_letter_code
_entity_poly.pdbx_strand_id
1 'polypeptide(L)'
;WLDFPGEQLIAQVEVEIGGQRIDRQYGDWMHIWNQLTMTAEQERGYFKMIGNVTQLTFITDPSFAEVDGPCDSLAPRQVCAPRNALPETTLYVPLQFWFCTNPGLALPLIALQYHEVKINLDIRPIDECLWAVTTLSCNSGAAPMGSTTAAQQAYLANQYTPGRPVPAAIAYNQSLVAASLYVDYVFLDTDERRRFAQNPHEYLITQLQFTGDESVGSSSNKIKLNFNHPVKELIWVVQPDQNVDYCSSLVCDSLLFKVLGAQAFNYTDAIDALPNAIHAFGAPNAVARDSNSYIDAQGLFNDAGALDYDIPAGFTGYWHGAENPYSEPHFGGQAIDAAGLTDAEKAKLALVSALQRSHLDNSTVSDAGTFVLTETSLDMHCWGLNPVVTAKLQLNGQDRFSEREGSYFSWVQPYQAHTRNPDEGINVYSFALRPEEHQPSGTCNFSRIDNATLQLVLSNATVEGTKTAKVRVYATNYNVLRIMSGMGGL
;
A
#
# COMPACT_ATOMS: atom_id res chain seq x y z
N TRP A 1 -8.47 -4.90 4.92
CA TRP A 1 -7.22 -4.38 5.54
C TRP A 1 -6.72 -3.24 4.67
N LEU A 2 -5.90 -2.33 5.21
CA LEU A 2 -5.17 -1.41 4.34
C LEU A 2 -4.06 -2.17 3.59
N ASP A 3 -3.50 -1.55 2.54
CA ASP A 3 -2.51 -2.19 1.67
C ASP A 3 -1.25 -2.61 2.45
N PHE A 4 -0.63 -3.72 2.04
CA PHE A 4 0.55 -4.32 2.70
C PHE A 4 0.38 -4.53 4.23
N PRO A 5 -0.66 -5.27 4.68
CA PRO A 5 -1.01 -5.36 6.09
C PRO A 5 0.12 -5.95 6.95
N GLY A 6 0.93 -6.88 6.42
CA GLY A 6 2.05 -7.47 7.14
C GLY A 6 3.15 -6.47 7.49
N GLU A 7 3.48 -5.55 6.58
CA GLU A 7 4.48 -4.51 6.83
C GLU A 7 3.91 -3.40 7.71
N GLN A 8 2.64 -3.03 7.49
CA GLN A 8 1.95 -2.01 8.28
C GLN A 8 1.76 -2.42 9.74
N LEU A 9 1.51 -3.71 10.00
CA LEU A 9 1.33 -4.24 11.35
C LEU A 9 2.57 -4.01 12.23
N ILE A 10 3.77 -4.03 11.64
CA ILE A 10 5.02 -3.84 12.38
C ILE A 10 5.27 -2.34 12.58
N ALA A 11 5.26 -1.88 13.84
CA ALA A 11 5.70 -0.54 14.17
C ALA A 11 7.24 -0.47 14.13
N GLN A 12 7.87 -1.33 14.92
CA GLN A 12 9.32 -1.52 14.94
C GLN A 12 9.67 -2.91 15.46
N VAL A 13 10.83 -3.40 15.04
CA VAL A 13 11.44 -4.62 15.55
C VAL A 13 12.90 -4.34 15.87
N GLU A 14 13.36 -4.81 17.03
CA GLU A 14 14.74 -4.62 17.46
C GLU A 14 15.37 -5.91 17.93
N VAL A 15 16.68 -6.02 17.70
CA VAL A 15 17.50 -7.12 18.19
C VAL A 15 18.45 -6.59 19.25
N GLU A 16 18.36 -7.19 20.43
CA GLU A 16 19.21 -6.87 21.58
C GLU A 16 20.11 -8.05 21.91
N ILE A 17 21.38 -7.77 22.22
CA ILE A 17 22.35 -8.76 22.68
C ILE A 17 22.91 -8.27 24.01
N GLY A 18 22.67 -9.03 25.09
CA GLY A 18 23.07 -8.68 26.46
C GLY A 18 22.57 -7.33 26.95
N GLY A 19 21.37 -6.93 26.54
CA GLY A 19 20.74 -5.67 26.94
C GLY A 19 21.20 -4.44 26.16
N GLN A 20 22.07 -4.60 25.14
CA GLN A 20 22.38 -3.55 24.19
C GLN A 20 21.60 -3.77 22.89
N ARG A 21 20.89 -2.73 22.43
CA ARG A 21 20.26 -2.70 21.11
C ARG A 21 21.33 -2.70 20.02
N ILE A 22 21.32 -3.73 19.19
CA ILE A 22 22.27 -3.90 18.09
C ILE A 22 21.69 -3.31 16.80
N ASP A 23 20.44 -3.60 16.47
CA ASP A 23 19.79 -3.05 15.28
C ASP A 23 18.29 -2.88 15.51
N ARG A 24 17.69 -1.96 14.76
CA ARG A 24 16.25 -1.68 14.81
C ARG A 24 15.73 -1.39 13.40
N GLN A 25 14.67 -2.08 13.03
CA GLN A 25 14.01 -1.95 11.74
C GLN A 25 12.56 -1.48 11.96
N TYR A 26 11.97 -0.80 10.97
CA TYR A 26 10.61 -0.27 11.01
C TYR A 26 9.79 -0.87 9.87
N GLY A 27 8.46 -1.00 10.04
CA GLY A 27 7.57 -1.49 8.97
C GLY A 27 7.67 -0.65 7.69
N ASP A 28 7.70 0.69 7.83
CA ASP A 28 7.88 1.61 6.70
C ASP A 28 9.21 1.40 5.98
N TRP A 29 10.27 1.12 6.73
CA TRP A 29 11.58 0.83 6.16
C TRP A 29 11.58 -0.49 5.42
N MET A 30 10.95 -1.53 5.96
CA MET A 30 10.83 -2.82 5.26
C MET A 30 10.13 -2.65 3.92
N HIS A 31 9.04 -1.88 3.89
CA HIS A 31 8.34 -1.55 2.65
C HIS A 31 9.26 -0.87 1.64
N ILE A 32 9.90 0.24 2.03
CA ILE A 32 10.82 1.01 1.17
C ILE A 32 11.97 0.14 0.67
N TRP A 33 12.58 -0.65 1.54
CA TRP A 33 13.71 -1.51 1.21
C TRP A 33 13.31 -2.63 0.24
N ASN A 34 12.14 -3.24 0.42
CA ASN A 34 11.63 -4.25 -0.50
C ASN A 34 11.36 -3.68 -1.89
N GLN A 35 10.82 -2.46 -2.00
CA GLN A 35 10.64 -1.84 -3.31
C GLN A 35 11.96 -1.65 -4.09
N LEU A 36 13.07 -1.38 -3.38
CA LEU A 36 14.39 -1.18 -3.98
C LEU A 36 15.10 -2.50 -4.33
N THR A 37 14.95 -3.53 -3.48
CA THR A 37 15.79 -4.73 -3.52
C THR A 37 15.09 -5.98 -4.05
N MET A 38 13.75 -6.01 -4.05
CA MET A 38 12.99 -7.18 -4.47
C MET A 38 12.88 -7.27 -5.99
N THR A 39 13.16 -8.46 -6.53
CA THR A 39 12.96 -8.74 -7.95
C THR A 39 11.49 -9.00 -8.25
N ALA A 40 11.04 -8.62 -9.45
CA ALA A 40 9.66 -8.86 -9.91
C ALA A 40 9.26 -10.35 -9.89
N GLU A 41 10.23 -11.27 -9.95
CA GLU A 41 9.98 -12.71 -9.90
C GLU A 41 9.52 -13.19 -8.51
N GLN A 42 10.03 -12.56 -7.44
CA GLN A 42 9.72 -12.93 -6.05
C GLN A 42 8.53 -12.13 -5.49
N GLU A 43 8.24 -10.97 -6.06
CA GLU A 43 7.18 -10.04 -5.66
C GLU A 43 5.83 -10.71 -5.40
N ARG A 44 5.32 -11.50 -6.36
CA ARG A 44 4.03 -12.19 -6.20
C ARG A 44 4.00 -13.15 -5.01
N GLY A 45 5.12 -13.82 -4.72
CA GLY A 45 5.24 -14.69 -3.56
C GLY A 45 5.27 -13.88 -2.27
N TYR A 46 6.03 -12.78 -2.27
CA TYR A 46 6.14 -11.85 -1.15
C TYR A 46 4.80 -11.23 -0.77
N PHE A 47 4.05 -10.69 -1.73
CA PHE A 47 2.73 -10.08 -1.49
C PHE A 47 1.74 -11.06 -0.85
N LYS A 48 1.78 -12.34 -1.23
CA LYS A 48 0.99 -13.38 -0.57
C LYS A 48 1.43 -13.64 0.87
N MET A 49 2.73 -13.60 1.16
CA MET A 49 3.25 -13.78 2.51
C MET A 49 2.82 -12.64 3.44
N ILE A 50 2.91 -11.39 2.98
CA ILE A 50 2.56 -10.21 3.78
C ILE A 50 1.08 -9.81 3.69
N GLY A 51 0.27 -10.55 2.92
CA GLY A 51 -1.17 -10.35 2.85
C GLY A 51 -1.63 -9.21 1.94
N ASN A 52 -0.77 -8.71 1.05
CA ASN A 52 -1.18 -7.79 -0.02
C ASN A 52 -1.86 -8.58 -1.14
N VAL A 53 -3.06 -9.08 -0.85
CA VAL A 53 -3.88 -9.88 -1.77
C VAL A 53 -5.30 -9.40 -1.74
N THR A 54 -5.99 -9.52 -2.86
CA THR A 54 -7.40 -9.12 -3.04
C THR A 54 -8.33 -9.68 -1.98
N GLN A 55 -8.07 -10.89 -1.48
CA GLN A 55 -8.83 -11.52 -0.40
C GLN A 55 -8.77 -10.78 0.95
N LEU A 56 -7.73 -9.97 1.17
CA LEU A 56 -7.47 -9.28 2.44
C LEU A 56 -7.57 -7.76 2.33
N THR A 57 -7.23 -7.19 1.18
CA THR A 57 -7.23 -5.73 0.96
C THR A 57 -8.57 -5.21 0.46
N PHE A 58 -9.34 -6.02 -0.28
CA PHE A 58 -10.63 -5.55 -0.78
C PHE A 58 -11.65 -5.34 0.35
N ILE A 59 -12.52 -4.38 0.09
CA ILE A 59 -13.65 -4.10 0.95
C ILE A 59 -14.62 -5.29 1.01
N THR A 60 -15.12 -5.55 2.21
CA THR A 60 -16.17 -6.53 2.45
C THR A 60 -17.50 -5.81 2.63
N ASP A 61 -18.58 -6.42 2.14
CA ASP A 61 -19.94 -5.88 2.28
C ASP A 61 -20.87 -6.96 2.82
N PRO A 62 -21.76 -6.66 3.79
CA PRO A 62 -22.72 -7.64 4.31
C PRO A 62 -23.62 -8.31 3.25
N SER A 63 -23.80 -7.69 2.08
CA SER A 63 -24.55 -8.24 0.94
C SER A 63 -23.77 -9.24 0.09
N PHE A 64 -22.46 -9.33 0.28
CA PHE A 64 -21.60 -10.28 -0.43
C PHE A 64 -21.74 -11.71 0.12
N ALA A 65 -21.10 -12.67 -0.55
CA ALA A 65 -21.21 -14.08 -0.17
C ALA A 65 -20.54 -14.38 1.19
N GLU A 66 -21.01 -15.42 1.87
CA GLU A 66 -20.41 -15.88 3.12
C GLU A 66 -18.98 -16.41 2.92
N VAL A 67 -18.16 -16.30 3.96
CA VAL A 67 -16.80 -16.86 3.97
C VAL A 67 -16.87 -18.37 4.24
N ASP A 68 -16.23 -19.17 3.38
CA ASP A 68 -16.14 -20.60 3.58
C ASP A 68 -15.27 -20.94 4.80
N GLY A 69 -15.86 -21.64 5.77
CA GLY A 69 -15.13 -22.27 6.86
C GLY A 69 -14.61 -23.64 6.43
N PRO A 70 -13.56 -24.20 7.07
CA PRO A 70 -13.00 -25.50 6.71
C PRO A 70 -13.98 -26.69 6.81
N CYS A 71 -15.21 -26.47 7.27
CA CYS A 71 -16.28 -27.46 7.37
C CYS A 71 -17.65 -26.97 6.84
N ASP A 72 -17.72 -25.81 6.18
CA ASP A 72 -18.97 -25.29 5.62
C ASP A 72 -19.20 -25.83 4.20
N SER A 73 -20.47 -25.94 3.80
CA SER A 73 -20.91 -26.47 2.51
C SER A 73 -21.73 -25.49 1.68
N LEU A 74 -22.04 -24.31 2.23
CA LEU A 74 -22.94 -23.32 1.63
C LEU A 74 -22.22 -22.09 1.05
N ALA A 75 -20.97 -21.83 1.45
CA ALA A 75 -20.20 -20.70 0.95
C ALA A 75 -19.52 -20.98 -0.40
N PRO A 76 -19.37 -19.98 -1.30
CA PRO A 76 -18.63 -20.16 -2.54
C PRO A 76 -17.15 -20.47 -2.26
N ARG A 77 -16.70 -21.65 -2.71
CA ARG A 77 -15.30 -22.10 -2.57
C ARG A 77 -14.31 -21.30 -3.43
N GLN A 78 -14.81 -20.52 -4.38
CA GLN A 78 -13.97 -19.76 -5.30
C GLN A 78 -13.36 -18.54 -4.60
N VAL A 79 -12.08 -18.32 -4.86
CA VAL A 79 -11.32 -17.18 -4.32
C VAL A 79 -11.76 -15.85 -4.94
N CYS A 80 -12.31 -15.89 -6.16
CA CYS A 80 -12.72 -14.69 -6.90
C CYS A 80 -14.06 -14.11 -6.44
N ALA A 81 -14.84 -14.82 -5.60
CA ALA A 81 -16.14 -14.32 -5.16
C ALA A 81 -15.99 -13.17 -4.15
N PRO A 82 -16.77 -12.07 -4.25
CA PRO A 82 -16.81 -11.04 -3.23
C PRO A 82 -17.35 -11.63 -1.92
N ARG A 83 -16.77 -11.23 -0.78
CA ARG A 83 -17.06 -11.83 0.55
C ARG A 83 -17.56 -10.82 1.57
N ASN A 84 -18.44 -11.28 2.46
CA ASN A 84 -19.00 -10.45 3.53
C ASN A 84 -18.09 -10.28 4.76
N ALA A 85 -17.03 -11.07 4.85
CA ALA A 85 -16.00 -10.95 5.87
C ALA A 85 -14.63 -11.37 5.29
N LEU A 86 -13.57 -10.98 5.99
CA LEU A 86 -12.21 -11.37 5.64
C LEU A 86 -11.89 -12.74 6.26
N PRO A 87 -11.26 -13.67 5.53
CA PRO A 87 -10.87 -14.96 6.08
C PRO A 87 -9.75 -14.81 7.12
N GLU A 88 -9.77 -15.64 8.16
CA GLU A 88 -8.63 -15.76 9.07
C GLU A 88 -7.40 -16.23 8.27
N THR A 89 -6.36 -15.40 8.27
CA THR A 89 -5.16 -15.63 7.46
C THR A 89 -3.90 -15.47 8.29
N THR A 90 -2.95 -16.39 8.11
CA THR A 90 -1.61 -16.28 8.71
C THR A 90 -0.70 -15.49 7.76
N LEU A 91 -0.12 -14.40 8.28
CA LEU A 91 0.86 -13.60 7.56
C LEU A 91 2.29 -14.05 7.93
N TYR A 92 3.17 -14.09 6.94
CA TYR A 92 4.59 -14.37 7.10
C TYR A 92 5.38 -13.12 6.74
N VAL A 93 5.92 -12.42 7.74
CA VAL A 93 6.69 -11.19 7.52
C VAL A 93 8.17 -11.46 7.79
N PRO A 94 9.04 -11.44 6.76
CA PRO A 94 10.46 -11.70 6.95
C PRO A 94 11.15 -10.48 7.58
N LEU A 95 11.94 -10.72 8.63
CA LEU A 95 12.74 -9.69 9.28
C LEU A 95 14.08 -9.53 8.53
N GLN A 96 14.49 -8.30 8.28
CA GLN A 96 15.65 -7.97 7.44
C GLN A 96 16.88 -7.55 8.25
N PHE A 97 17.27 -8.36 9.24
CA PHE A 97 18.50 -8.11 9.98
C PHE A 97 19.74 -8.52 9.17
N TRP A 98 20.92 -8.03 9.56
CA TRP A 98 22.18 -8.33 8.86
C TRP A 98 22.48 -9.84 8.75
N PHE A 99 22.04 -10.65 9.72
CA PHE A 99 22.23 -12.10 9.73
C PHE A 99 21.20 -12.86 8.88
N CYS A 100 20.21 -12.17 8.29
CA CYS A 100 19.21 -12.74 7.38
C CYS A 100 19.58 -12.56 5.90
N THR A 101 20.57 -11.72 5.58
CA THR A 101 20.95 -11.40 4.19
C THR A 101 21.93 -12.39 3.59
N ASN A 102 22.81 -12.96 4.42
CA ASN A 102 23.83 -13.91 3.99
C ASN A 102 24.07 -14.97 5.08
N PRO A 103 24.04 -16.27 4.74
CA PRO A 103 24.34 -17.35 5.69
C PRO A 103 25.71 -17.20 6.39
N GLY A 104 26.69 -16.56 5.75
CA GLY A 104 28.00 -16.29 6.33
C GLY A 104 27.99 -15.29 7.50
N LEU A 105 26.90 -14.54 7.66
CA LEU A 105 26.69 -13.57 8.75
C LEU A 105 25.76 -14.10 9.84
N ALA A 106 25.45 -15.40 9.81
CA ALA A 106 24.65 -16.04 10.85
C ALA A 106 25.26 -15.78 12.24
N LEU A 107 24.42 -15.39 13.19
CA LEU A 107 24.85 -15.03 14.53
C LEU A 107 25.36 -16.28 15.28
N PRO A 108 26.64 -16.34 15.71
CA PRO A 108 27.19 -17.53 16.36
C PRO A 108 26.75 -17.61 17.83
N LEU A 109 25.55 -18.13 18.06
CA LEU A 109 24.95 -18.24 19.40
C LEU A 109 25.85 -19.00 20.40
N ILE A 110 26.68 -19.93 19.93
CA ILE A 110 27.61 -20.67 20.79
C ILE A 110 28.72 -19.79 21.40
N ALA A 111 29.08 -18.70 20.73
CA ALA A 111 30.08 -17.76 21.19
C ALA A 111 29.48 -16.69 22.13
N LEU A 112 28.16 -16.67 22.31
CA LEU A 112 27.40 -15.74 23.15
C LEU A 112 26.86 -16.44 24.42
N GLN A 113 27.74 -17.07 25.19
CA GLN A 113 27.34 -17.87 26.36
C GLN A 113 26.77 -17.04 27.53
N TYR A 114 27.18 -15.77 27.64
CA TYR A 114 26.81 -14.89 28.74
C TYR A 114 25.83 -13.78 28.33
N HIS A 115 25.49 -13.68 27.04
CA HIS A 115 24.58 -12.66 26.51
C HIS A 115 23.34 -13.36 25.95
N GLU A 116 22.17 -12.96 26.46
CA GLU A 116 20.91 -13.34 25.86
C GLU A 116 20.66 -12.53 24.58
N VAL A 117 20.09 -13.17 23.57
CA VAL A 117 19.62 -12.53 22.34
C VAL A 117 18.12 -12.38 22.46
N LYS A 118 17.62 -11.14 22.43
CA LYS A 118 16.19 -10.82 22.48
C LYS A 118 15.77 -10.15 21.19
N ILE A 119 14.56 -10.49 20.74
CA ILE A 119 13.88 -9.80 19.66
C ILE A 119 12.65 -9.15 20.28
N ASN A 120 12.62 -7.82 20.30
CA ASN A 120 11.45 -7.07 20.76
C ASN A 120 10.69 -6.61 19.52
N LEU A 121 9.39 -6.93 19.47
CA LEU A 121 8.50 -6.59 18.36
C LEU A 121 7.36 -5.73 18.90
N ASP A 122 7.27 -4.51 18.38
CA ASP A 122 6.17 -3.60 18.66
C ASP A 122 5.22 -3.58 17.47
N ILE A 123 3.94 -3.82 17.76
CA ILE A 123 2.86 -3.91 16.78
C ILE A 123 2.06 -2.60 16.79
N ARG A 124 1.68 -2.11 15.61
CA ARG A 124 0.85 -0.90 15.47
C ARG A 124 -0.56 -1.13 16.03
N PRO A 125 -1.22 -0.06 16.51
CA PRO A 125 -2.63 -0.14 16.85
C PRO A 125 -3.46 -0.54 15.62
N ILE A 126 -4.52 -1.32 15.85
CA ILE A 126 -5.39 -1.83 14.80
C ILE A 126 -6.07 -0.71 13.98
N ASP A 127 -6.31 0.44 14.60
CA ASP A 127 -6.88 1.64 13.99
C ASP A 127 -6.05 2.17 12.81
N GLU A 128 -4.75 1.89 12.80
CA GLU A 128 -3.84 2.26 11.72
C GLU A 128 -3.65 1.15 10.69
N CYS A 129 -4.20 -0.05 10.88
CA CYS A 129 -3.97 -1.20 10.01
C CYS A 129 -5.19 -1.56 9.15
N LEU A 130 -6.40 -1.13 9.54
CA LEU A 130 -7.62 -1.42 8.81
C LEU A 130 -8.53 -0.19 8.70
N TRP A 131 -9.32 -0.19 7.64
CA TRP A 131 -10.43 0.74 7.47
C TRP A 131 -11.74 -0.04 7.42
N ALA A 132 -12.66 0.31 8.32
CA ALA A 132 -13.97 -0.32 8.40
C ALA A 132 -15.04 0.68 8.84
N VAL A 133 -16.06 0.84 8.01
CA VAL A 133 -17.17 1.78 8.23
C VAL A 133 -18.51 1.06 8.18
N THR A 134 -19.50 1.56 8.93
CA THR A 134 -20.85 0.96 8.93
C THR A 134 -21.64 1.28 7.67
N THR A 135 -21.20 2.27 6.88
CA THR A 135 -21.84 2.66 5.62
C THR A 135 -20.86 3.40 4.71
N LEU A 136 -21.06 3.29 3.41
CA LEU A 136 -20.46 4.14 2.38
C LEU A 136 -21.39 5.27 1.92
N SER A 137 -22.66 5.24 2.35
CA SER A 137 -23.69 6.16 1.88
C SER A 137 -23.78 7.40 2.77
N CYS A 138 -23.12 8.46 2.32
CA CYS A 138 -23.27 9.80 2.87
C CYS A 138 -24.37 10.55 2.12
N ASN A 139 -25.14 11.40 2.81
CA ASN A 139 -26.30 12.11 2.26
C ASN A 139 -25.90 13.16 1.21
N SER A 140 -25.57 12.68 0.00
CA SER A 140 -25.18 13.46 -1.17
C SER A 140 -26.38 13.89 -2.03
N GLY A 141 -27.61 13.65 -1.56
CA GLY A 141 -28.83 14.24 -2.11
C GLY A 141 -29.40 13.57 -3.37
N ALA A 142 -28.83 12.46 -3.87
CA ALA A 142 -29.39 11.72 -4.99
C ALA A 142 -29.46 10.22 -4.68
N ALA A 143 -30.65 9.63 -4.81
CA ALA A 143 -30.78 8.18 -4.87
C ALA A 143 -30.24 7.65 -6.20
N PRO A 144 -29.86 6.37 -6.28
CA PRO A 144 -29.40 5.77 -7.53
C PRO A 144 -30.38 6.05 -8.67
N MET A 145 -29.84 6.47 -9.81
CA MET A 145 -30.62 6.80 -11.00
C MET A 145 -31.45 5.57 -11.42
N GLY A 146 -32.76 5.74 -11.66
CA GLY A 146 -33.67 4.64 -11.99
C GLY A 146 -34.31 3.91 -10.79
N SER A 147 -34.04 4.35 -9.56
CA SER A 147 -34.75 3.83 -8.37
C SER A 147 -36.21 4.28 -8.34
N THR A 148 -37.12 3.41 -7.89
CA THR A 148 -38.53 3.78 -7.66
C THR A 148 -38.63 4.82 -6.56
N THR A 149 -39.68 5.66 -6.55
CA THR A 149 -39.87 6.70 -5.53
C THR A 149 -39.80 6.14 -4.09
N ALA A 150 -40.27 4.91 -3.88
CA ALA A 150 -40.20 4.23 -2.58
C ALA A 150 -38.78 3.78 -2.22
N ALA A 151 -38.02 3.22 -3.19
CA ALA A 151 -36.62 2.84 -2.98
C ALA A 151 -35.73 4.07 -2.77
N GLN A 152 -36.01 5.17 -3.46
CA GLN A 152 -35.35 6.46 -3.26
C GLN A 152 -35.61 7.01 -1.85
N GLN A 153 -36.86 6.97 -1.36
CA GLN A 153 -37.19 7.41 -0.01
C GLN A 153 -36.55 6.52 1.08
N ALA A 154 -36.52 5.20 0.89
CA ALA A 154 -35.84 4.28 1.80
C ALA A 154 -34.31 4.46 1.80
N TYR A 155 -33.72 4.70 0.62
CA TYR A 155 -32.29 4.99 0.47
C TYR A 155 -31.90 6.27 1.21
N LEU A 156 -32.59 7.39 0.95
CA LEU A 156 -32.34 8.68 1.59
C LEU A 156 -32.58 8.65 3.11
N ALA A 157 -33.51 7.82 3.61
CA ALA A 157 -33.78 7.67 5.04
C ALA A 157 -32.66 6.95 5.83
N ASN A 158 -31.82 6.16 5.15
CA ASN A 158 -30.73 5.40 5.75
C ASN A 158 -29.34 6.05 5.57
N GLN A 159 -29.27 7.25 4.98
CA GLN A 159 -28.01 7.96 4.75
C GLN A 159 -27.54 8.73 5.99
N TYR A 160 -26.22 8.76 6.18
CA TYR A 160 -25.59 9.53 7.24
C TYR A 160 -25.28 10.95 6.76
N THR A 161 -25.39 11.93 7.64
CA THR A 161 -25.01 13.32 7.33
C THR A 161 -23.50 13.42 7.04
N PRO A 162 -23.06 14.13 5.99
CA PRO A 162 -21.64 14.45 5.78
C PRO A 162 -20.99 15.03 7.03
N GLY A 163 -19.73 14.68 7.29
CA GLY A 163 -18.98 15.13 8.46
C GLY A 163 -19.21 14.33 9.75
N ARG A 164 -20.09 13.31 9.74
CA ARG A 164 -20.29 12.40 10.88
C ARG A 164 -19.31 11.21 10.82
N PRO A 165 -18.64 10.83 11.93
CA PRO A 165 -17.86 9.59 11.98
C PRO A 165 -18.78 8.36 11.96
N VAL A 166 -18.43 7.36 11.15
CA VAL A 166 -19.19 6.11 10.96
C VAL A 166 -18.33 4.84 11.11
N PRO A 167 -17.51 4.71 12.17
CA PRO A 167 -16.64 3.54 12.34
C PRO A 167 -17.43 2.26 12.65
N ALA A 168 -17.02 1.15 12.03
CA ALA A 168 -17.54 -0.18 12.34
C ALA A 168 -16.86 -0.74 13.60
N ALA A 169 -17.37 -0.37 14.79
CA ALA A 169 -16.74 -0.71 16.08
C ALA A 169 -16.43 -2.21 16.30
N ILE A 170 -17.21 -3.12 15.71
CA ILE A 170 -16.96 -4.57 15.81
C ILE A 170 -15.64 -4.97 15.14
N ALA A 171 -15.27 -4.34 14.01
CA ALA A 171 -14.04 -4.65 13.29
C ALA A 171 -12.79 -4.25 14.09
N TYR A 172 -12.85 -3.13 14.83
CA TYR A 172 -11.75 -2.62 15.63
C TYR A 172 -11.56 -3.33 16.98
N ASN A 173 -12.50 -4.19 17.38
CA ASN A 173 -12.38 -5.02 18.59
C ASN A 173 -11.73 -6.39 18.33
N GLN A 174 -11.10 -6.58 17.17
CA GLN A 174 -10.39 -7.80 16.83
C GLN A 174 -8.96 -7.79 17.39
N SER A 175 -8.41 -8.98 17.61
CA SER A 175 -7.05 -9.17 18.11
C SER A 175 -6.36 -10.33 17.40
N LEU A 176 -5.03 -10.33 17.41
CA LEU A 176 -4.24 -11.45 16.90
C LEU A 176 -4.53 -12.72 17.70
N VAL A 177 -4.84 -13.81 16.99
CA VAL A 177 -5.13 -15.11 17.60
C VAL A 177 -3.85 -15.75 18.14
N ALA A 178 -2.76 -15.68 17.37
CA ALA A 178 -1.45 -16.20 17.73
C ALA A 178 -0.33 -15.45 17.00
N ALA A 179 0.86 -15.45 17.59
CA ALA A 179 2.09 -14.98 16.95
C ALA A 179 3.22 -15.98 17.26
N SER A 180 4.00 -16.34 16.24
CA SER A 180 5.14 -17.25 16.36
C SER A 180 6.32 -16.70 15.58
N LEU A 181 7.52 -16.82 16.15
CA LEU A 181 8.78 -16.47 15.49
C LEU A 181 9.43 -17.74 14.93
N TYR A 182 9.66 -17.76 13.63
CA TYR A 182 10.44 -18.82 12.98
C TYR A 182 11.92 -18.41 12.91
N VAL A 183 12.80 -19.34 13.33
CA VAL A 183 14.26 -19.12 13.36
C VAL A 183 14.95 -20.35 12.78
N ASP A 184 15.81 -20.13 11.80
CA ASP A 184 16.63 -21.18 11.21
C ASP A 184 17.94 -21.35 11.98
N TYR A 185 18.19 -22.57 12.46
CA TYR A 185 19.41 -22.93 13.17
C TYR A 185 20.38 -23.67 12.25
N VAL A 186 21.60 -23.15 12.11
CA VAL A 186 22.69 -23.83 11.41
C VAL A 186 23.52 -24.62 12.42
N PHE A 187 23.52 -25.95 12.27
CA PHE A 187 24.27 -26.84 13.16
C PHE A 187 25.66 -27.11 12.61
N LEU A 188 26.67 -27.00 13.48
CA LEU A 188 28.08 -27.27 13.16
C LEU A 188 28.52 -28.60 13.76
N ASP A 189 29.49 -29.25 13.13
CA ASP A 189 30.09 -30.47 13.68
C ASP A 189 30.96 -30.16 14.91
N THR A 190 31.32 -31.17 15.68
CA THR A 190 31.94 -31.06 17.01
C THR A 190 33.22 -30.21 17.00
N ASP A 191 34.06 -30.37 15.99
CA ASP A 191 35.35 -29.66 15.89
C ASP A 191 35.17 -28.19 15.47
N GLU A 192 34.27 -27.92 14.51
CA GLU A 192 33.92 -26.57 14.12
C GLU A 192 33.24 -25.82 15.27
N ARG A 193 32.33 -26.50 15.96
CA ARG A 193 31.64 -25.99 17.16
C ARG A 193 32.64 -25.56 18.23
N ARG A 194 33.68 -26.37 18.51
CA ARG A 194 34.75 -26.02 19.46
C ARG A 194 35.55 -24.82 18.98
N ARG A 195 35.92 -24.78 17.69
CA ARG A 195 36.67 -23.67 17.09
C ARG A 195 35.89 -22.35 17.13
N PHE A 196 34.61 -22.39 16.79
CA PHE A 196 33.72 -21.23 16.85
C PHE A 196 33.46 -20.74 18.28
N ALA A 197 33.42 -21.63 19.27
CA ALA A 197 33.24 -21.22 20.67
C ALA A 197 34.48 -20.53 21.27
N GLN A 198 35.68 -20.92 20.84
CA GLN A 198 36.94 -20.46 21.44
C GLN A 198 37.54 -19.25 20.75
N ASN A 199 37.35 -19.12 19.43
CA ASN A 199 37.94 -18.02 18.67
C ASN A 199 37.09 -16.75 18.79
N PRO A 200 37.72 -15.57 18.86
CA PRO A 200 37.01 -14.30 18.74
C PRO A 200 36.48 -14.14 17.31
N HIS A 201 35.28 -13.59 17.18
CA HIS A 201 34.65 -13.27 15.91
C HIS A 201 34.44 -11.77 15.78
N GLU A 202 34.72 -11.23 14.60
CA GLU A 202 34.41 -9.85 14.23
C GLU A 202 33.57 -9.88 12.96
N TYR A 203 32.35 -9.36 13.04
CA TYR A 203 31.44 -9.25 11.90
C TYR A 203 31.30 -7.79 11.52
N LEU A 204 31.46 -7.51 10.23
CA LEU A 204 30.95 -6.26 9.68
C LEU A 204 29.43 -6.39 9.58
N ILE A 205 28.69 -5.51 10.24
CA ILE A 205 27.23 -5.52 10.20
C ILE A 205 26.70 -4.24 9.58
N THR A 206 25.50 -4.32 9.03
CA THR A 206 24.73 -3.17 8.58
C THR A 206 23.67 -2.86 9.61
N GLN A 207 23.55 -1.58 9.97
CA GLN A 207 22.54 -1.08 10.88
C GLN A 207 21.69 -0.03 10.17
N LEU A 208 20.42 0.04 10.55
CA LEU A 208 19.55 1.13 10.16
C LEU A 208 19.64 2.26 11.20
N GLN A 209 19.87 3.48 10.72
CA GLN A 209 19.70 4.69 11.51
C GLN A 209 18.52 5.51 10.99
N PHE A 210 17.69 5.91 11.93
CA PHE A 210 16.54 6.78 11.70
C PHE A 210 16.51 7.84 12.80
N THR A 211 16.39 9.10 12.42
CA THR A 211 16.45 10.24 13.36
C THR A 211 15.08 10.73 13.82
N GLY A 212 14.00 10.11 13.32
CA GLY A 212 12.61 10.51 13.57
C GLY A 212 12.00 11.28 12.40
N ASP A 213 10.71 11.54 12.50
CA ASP A 213 9.95 12.35 11.54
C ASP A 213 10.23 13.84 11.74
N GLU A 214 10.55 14.57 10.67
CA GLU A 214 10.60 16.04 10.68
C GLU A 214 9.36 16.62 9.99
N SER A 215 8.52 17.34 10.74
CA SER A 215 7.35 18.03 10.18
C SER A 215 7.76 19.26 9.39
N VAL A 216 7.21 19.40 8.18
CA VAL A 216 7.46 20.50 7.26
C VAL A 216 6.14 21.12 6.81
N GLY A 217 6.10 22.45 6.74
CA GLY A 217 4.94 23.22 6.26
C GLY A 217 5.32 24.32 5.26
N SER A 218 6.60 24.40 4.90
CA SER A 218 7.12 25.32 3.89
C SER A 218 7.68 24.56 2.70
N SER A 219 7.71 25.18 1.52
CA SER A 219 8.28 24.57 0.32
C SER A 219 9.79 24.36 0.41
N SER A 220 10.56 25.27 1.05
CA SER A 220 12.00 25.10 1.22
C SER A 220 12.35 24.71 2.65
N ASN A 221 12.98 23.55 2.83
CA ASN A 221 13.34 23.03 4.15
C ASN A 221 14.81 22.61 4.20
N LYS A 222 15.44 22.80 5.36
CA LYS A 222 16.80 22.36 5.65
C LYS A 222 16.76 21.38 6.81
N ILE A 223 16.89 20.09 6.47
CA ILE A 223 16.82 18.96 7.39
C ILE A 223 18.24 18.64 7.87
N LYS A 224 18.45 18.53 9.18
CA LYS A 224 19.79 18.25 9.74
C LYS A 224 19.98 16.75 9.92
N LEU A 225 20.99 16.20 9.26
CA LEU A 225 21.30 14.77 9.32
C LEU A 225 22.27 14.48 10.47
N ASN A 226 21.78 13.89 11.56
CA ASN A 226 22.58 13.54 12.75
C ASN A 226 22.90 12.04 12.80
N PHE A 227 23.45 11.50 11.71
CA PHE A 227 23.88 10.10 11.65
C PHE A 227 25.28 9.89 12.22
N ASN A 228 25.61 8.64 12.51
CA ASN A 228 26.92 8.21 12.98
C ASN A 228 27.48 7.09 12.10
N HIS A 229 28.78 6.83 12.25
CA HIS A 229 29.53 5.79 11.55
C HIS A 229 29.60 6.01 10.02
N PRO A 230 30.32 5.14 9.28
CA PRO A 230 30.31 5.17 7.82
C PRO A 230 28.94 4.75 7.26
N VAL A 231 28.22 5.71 6.69
CA VAL A 231 26.92 5.55 6.03
C VAL A 231 27.13 5.13 4.57
N LYS A 232 26.40 4.12 4.10
CA LYS A 232 26.43 3.63 2.72
C LYS A 232 25.58 4.49 1.80
N GLU A 233 24.38 4.83 2.25
CA GLU A 233 23.37 5.53 1.47
C GLU A 233 22.41 6.31 2.38
N LEU A 234 21.72 7.26 1.78
CA LEU A 234 20.62 7.99 2.37
C LEU A 234 19.38 7.70 1.55
N ILE A 235 18.30 7.33 2.22
CA ILE A 235 16.99 7.12 1.61
C ILE A 235 16.02 8.02 2.35
N TRP A 236 15.23 8.80 1.62
CA TRP A 236 14.24 9.66 2.23
C TRP A 236 12.92 9.66 1.48
N VAL A 237 11.86 9.86 2.25
CA VAL A 237 10.50 10.00 1.77
C VAL A 237 9.88 11.24 2.38
N VAL A 238 8.94 11.84 1.65
CA VAL A 238 8.13 12.94 2.14
C VAL A 238 6.69 12.49 2.06
N GLN A 239 6.04 12.36 3.20
CA GLN A 239 4.65 11.89 3.29
C GLN A 239 3.74 13.06 3.65
N PRO A 240 2.81 13.47 2.76
CA PRO A 240 1.77 14.42 3.13
C PRO A 240 0.91 13.89 4.28
N ASP A 241 0.62 14.73 5.27
CA ASP A 241 -0.22 14.32 6.41
C ASP A 241 -1.65 13.96 5.96
N GLN A 242 -2.10 14.51 4.83
CA GLN A 242 -3.42 14.22 4.23
C GLN A 242 -3.55 12.77 3.75
N ASN A 243 -2.45 12.09 3.40
CA ASN A 243 -2.47 10.70 2.96
C ASN A 243 -2.67 9.73 4.14
N VAL A 244 -2.32 10.17 5.35
CA VAL A 244 -2.27 9.34 6.58
C VAL A 244 -3.14 9.87 7.72
N ASP A 245 -4.19 10.65 7.40
CA ASP A 245 -5.18 11.10 8.38
C ASP A 245 -6.24 10.01 8.62
N TYR A 246 -5.87 9.01 9.43
CA TYR A 246 -6.73 7.88 9.80
C TYR A 246 -8.08 8.32 10.39
N CYS A 247 -8.10 9.42 11.17
CA CYS A 247 -9.33 9.92 11.76
C CYS A 247 -10.30 10.43 10.70
N SER A 248 -9.80 11.21 9.73
CA SER A 248 -10.63 11.70 8.63
C SER A 248 -11.19 10.56 7.78
N SER A 249 -10.47 9.45 7.63
CA SER A 249 -10.91 8.30 6.82
C SER A 249 -12.23 7.69 7.30
N LEU A 250 -12.60 7.89 8.57
CA LEU A 250 -13.83 7.37 9.18
C LEU A 250 -14.99 8.37 9.13
N VAL A 251 -14.75 9.58 8.65
CA VAL A 251 -15.73 10.66 8.58
C VAL A 251 -16.42 10.63 7.22
N CYS A 252 -17.76 10.53 7.24
CA CYS A 252 -18.57 10.47 6.03
C CYS A 252 -18.27 11.66 5.10
N ASP A 253 -18.06 11.37 3.81
CA ASP A 253 -17.81 12.31 2.72
C ASP A 253 -16.44 13.02 2.75
N SER A 254 -15.57 12.66 3.71
CA SER A 254 -14.18 13.10 3.70
C SER A 254 -13.40 12.52 2.50
N LEU A 255 -12.21 13.07 2.24
CA LEU A 255 -11.38 12.65 1.11
C LEU A 255 -10.91 11.20 1.25
N LEU A 256 -10.31 10.84 2.39
CA LEU A 256 -9.85 9.47 2.65
C LEU A 256 -10.99 8.46 2.79
N PHE A 257 -12.19 8.90 3.21
CA PHE A 257 -13.38 8.06 3.20
C PHE A 257 -13.79 7.64 1.78
N LYS A 258 -13.66 8.55 0.81
CA LYS A 258 -14.03 8.28 -0.60
C LYS A 258 -13.06 7.33 -1.31
N VAL A 259 -11.81 7.30 -0.88
CA VAL A 259 -10.76 6.40 -1.40
C VAL A 259 -10.55 5.17 -0.53
N LEU A 260 -11.54 4.84 0.33
CA LEU A 260 -11.59 3.60 1.10
C LEU A 260 -10.48 3.43 2.16
N GLY A 261 -9.94 4.53 2.70
CA GLY A 261 -9.01 4.49 3.83
C GLY A 261 -7.80 5.42 3.69
N ALA A 262 -6.93 5.36 4.70
CA ALA A 262 -5.64 6.03 4.68
C ALA A 262 -4.61 5.24 3.86
N GLN A 263 -3.68 5.94 3.21
CA GLN A 263 -2.68 5.36 2.31
C GLN A 263 -1.29 5.45 2.95
N ALA A 264 -1.01 4.52 3.87
CA ALA A 264 0.18 4.54 4.72
C ALA A 264 1.51 4.47 3.95
N PHE A 265 1.52 3.85 2.77
CA PHE A 265 2.70 3.71 1.93
C PHE A 265 2.71 4.62 0.69
N ASN A 266 1.73 5.52 0.57
CA ASN A 266 1.74 6.52 -0.50
C ASN A 266 2.62 7.72 -0.11
N TYR A 267 3.80 7.77 -0.73
CA TYR A 267 4.79 8.84 -0.58
C TYR A 267 4.73 9.91 -1.69
N THR A 268 3.64 9.93 -2.48
CA THR A 268 3.44 10.92 -3.55
C THR A 268 2.68 12.15 -3.06
N ASP A 269 2.67 13.21 -3.88
CA ASP A 269 1.99 14.47 -3.58
C ASP A 269 0.49 14.49 -3.86
N ALA A 270 -0.07 13.36 -4.30
CA ALA A 270 -1.50 13.17 -4.49
C ALA A 270 -2.00 11.88 -3.84
N ILE A 271 -3.28 11.86 -3.53
CA ILE A 271 -3.97 10.65 -3.05
C ILE A 271 -4.22 9.75 -4.24
N ASP A 272 -3.97 8.46 -4.06
CA ASP A 272 -4.34 7.46 -5.06
C ASP A 272 -5.86 7.42 -5.19
N ALA A 273 -6.34 7.79 -6.37
CA ALA A 273 -7.75 7.83 -6.68
C ALA A 273 -8.30 6.46 -7.11
N LEU A 274 -7.43 5.47 -7.35
CA LEU A 274 -7.86 4.15 -7.80
C LEU A 274 -8.46 3.37 -6.60
N PRO A 275 -9.74 2.98 -6.66
CA PRO A 275 -10.35 2.20 -5.59
C PRO A 275 -9.91 0.73 -5.69
N ASN A 276 -9.44 0.18 -4.58
CA ASN A 276 -9.12 -1.25 -4.42
C ASN A 276 -10.38 -2.07 -4.08
N ALA A 277 -11.43 -1.98 -4.91
CA ALA A 277 -12.71 -2.63 -4.61
C ALA A 277 -13.45 -3.17 -5.84
N ILE A 278 -14.01 -4.39 -5.71
CA ILE A 278 -14.76 -5.07 -6.78
C ILE A 278 -15.95 -4.24 -7.26
N HIS A 279 -16.66 -3.59 -6.32
CA HIS A 279 -17.83 -2.77 -6.62
C HIS A 279 -17.50 -1.48 -7.40
N ALA A 280 -16.22 -1.12 -7.54
CA ALA A 280 -15.81 0.00 -8.38
C ALA A 280 -15.85 -0.33 -9.87
N PHE A 281 -15.73 -1.62 -10.23
CA PHE A 281 -15.67 -2.09 -11.61
C PHE A 281 -16.94 -2.84 -12.06
N GLY A 282 -17.69 -3.41 -11.11
CA GLY A 282 -18.94 -4.13 -11.37
C GLY A 282 -20.18 -3.42 -10.81
N ALA A 283 -21.31 -3.55 -11.49
CA ALA A 283 -22.57 -2.94 -11.04
C ALA A 283 -23.10 -3.60 -9.74
N PRO A 284 -23.80 -2.85 -8.86
CA PRO A 284 -24.30 -3.39 -7.58
C PRO A 284 -25.14 -4.67 -7.71
N ASN A 285 -25.98 -4.76 -8.75
CA ASN A 285 -26.80 -5.95 -8.97
C ASN A 285 -26.00 -7.14 -9.51
N ALA A 286 -24.89 -6.91 -10.23
CA ALA A 286 -24.01 -7.97 -10.72
C ALA A 286 -23.11 -8.51 -9.59
N VAL A 287 -22.63 -7.63 -8.71
CA VAL A 287 -21.72 -8.02 -7.62
C VAL A 287 -22.47 -8.56 -6.40
N ALA A 288 -23.68 -8.06 -6.09
CA ALA A 288 -24.25 -8.22 -4.74
C ALA A 288 -25.79 -8.32 -4.65
N ARG A 289 -26.50 -8.66 -5.74
CA ARG A 289 -27.97 -8.83 -5.67
C ARG A 289 -28.36 -10.05 -4.82
N ASP A 290 -27.61 -11.14 -4.96
CA ASP A 290 -27.72 -12.38 -4.19
C ASP A 290 -26.39 -13.16 -4.24
N SER A 291 -26.31 -14.28 -3.50
CA SER A 291 -25.10 -15.11 -3.42
C SER A 291 -24.65 -15.71 -4.75
N ASN A 292 -25.52 -15.75 -5.76
CA ASN A 292 -25.25 -16.34 -7.07
C ASN A 292 -25.04 -15.29 -8.17
N SER A 293 -25.04 -14.00 -7.80
CA SER A 293 -25.05 -12.90 -8.78
C SER A 293 -23.73 -12.75 -9.51
N TYR A 294 -22.61 -13.01 -8.82
CA TYR A 294 -21.26 -12.90 -9.35
C TYR A 294 -20.66 -14.27 -9.74
N ILE A 295 -20.87 -15.28 -8.89
CA ILE A 295 -20.52 -16.68 -9.16
C ILE A 295 -21.79 -17.52 -9.09
N ASP A 296 -22.09 -18.27 -10.14
CA ASP A 296 -23.28 -19.10 -10.21
C ASP A 296 -23.18 -20.37 -9.32
N ALA A 297 -24.27 -21.11 -9.22
CA ALA A 297 -24.33 -22.36 -8.44
C ALA A 297 -23.41 -23.48 -8.99
N GLN A 298 -22.88 -23.34 -10.21
CA GLN A 298 -21.94 -24.25 -10.83
C GLN A 298 -20.48 -23.85 -10.54
N GLY A 299 -20.25 -22.72 -9.88
CA GLY A 299 -18.93 -22.20 -9.54
C GLY A 299 -18.25 -21.44 -10.68
N LEU A 300 -19.02 -20.98 -11.68
CA LEU A 300 -18.56 -20.18 -12.81
C LEU A 300 -19.02 -18.72 -12.64
N PHE A 301 -18.37 -17.79 -13.34
CA PHE A 301 -18.89 -16.42 -13.44
C PHE A 301 -20.29 -16.44 -14.06
N ASN A 302 -21.23 -15.72 -13.44
CA ASN A 302 -22.61 -15.65 -13.93
C ASN A 302 -22.64 -15.00 -15.33
N ASP A 303 -21.96 -13.86 -15.49
CA ASP A 303 -21.66 -13.24 -16.77
C ASP A 303 -20.16 -13.40 -17.11
N ALA A 304 -19.80 -14.59 -17.60
CA ALA A 304 -18.41 -14.95 -17.89
C ALA A 304 -17.78 -14.21 -19.10
N GLY A 305 -18.59 -13.56 -19.95
CA GLY A 305 -18.14 -12.92 -21.19
C GLY A 305 -18.61 -11.47 -21.30
N ALA A 306 -17.81 -10.63 -21.96
CA ALA A 306 -18.27 -9.30 -22.36
C ALA A 306 -19.38 -9.46 -23.41
N LEU A 307 -20.51 -8.81 -23.18
CA LEU A 307 -21.58 -8.71 -24.16
C LEU A 307 -21.48 -7.34 -24.83
N ASP A 308 -21.65 -7.31 -26.16
CA ASP A 308 -21.75 -6.04 -26.88
C ASP A 308 -23.00 -5.30 -26.40
N TYR A 309 -22.81 -4.08 -25.90
CA TYR A 309 -23.91 -3.19 -25.61
C TYR A 309 -24.62 -2.86 -26.92
N ASP A 310 -25.87 -3.32 -27.09
CA ASP A 310 -26.63 -3.08 -28.32
C ASP A 310 -27.05 -1.61 -28.35
N ILE A 311 -26.35 -0.86 -29.18
CA ILE A 311 -26.53 0.56 -29.38
C ILE A 311 -27.84 0.77 -30.16
N PRO A 312 -28.87 1.44 -29.60
CA PRO A 312 -30.12 1.66 -30.30
C PRO A 312 -29.93 2.44 -31.60
N ALA A 313 -30.81 2.21 -32.58
CA ALA A 313 -30.84 3.00 -33.81
C ALA A 313 -30.99 4.50 -33.49
N GLY A 314 -30.00 5.31 -33.88
CA GLY A 314 -29.93 6.75 -33.59
C GLY A 314 -28.76 7.18 -32.70
N PHE A 315 -27.96 6.25 -32.18
CA PHE A 315 -26.76 6.59 -31.42
C PHE A 315 -25.59 6.95 -32.35
N THR A 316 -25.10 8.19 -32.25
CA THR A 316 -24.05 8.71 -33.14
C THR A 316 -22.63 8.49 -32.63
N GLY A 317 -22.40 7.48 -31.78
CA GLY A 317 -21.08 7.19 -31.24
C GLY A 317 -20.64 8.13 -30.11
N TYR A 318 -19.66 7.68 -29.34
CA TYR A 318 -19.23 8.28 -28.09
C TYR A 318 -18.43 9.60 -28.24
N TRP A 319 -17.99 9.95 -29.46
CA TRP A 319 -17.04 11.06 -29.66
C TRP A 319 -17.35 12.08 -30.76
N HIS A 320 -18.24 11.83 -31.74
CA HIS A 320 -18.57 12.85 -32.76
C HIS A 320 -19.99 12.74 -33.35
N GLY A 321 -20.75 13.84 -33.26
CA GLY A 321 -22.02 14.07 -33.96
C GLY A 321 -22.52 15.49 -33.68
N ALA A 322 -23.35 16.08 -34.56
CA ALA A 322 -23.89 17.44 -34.38
C ALA A 322 -24.87 17.58 -33.18
N GLU A 323 -25.14 16.45 -32.50
CA GLU A 323 -25.89 16.30 -31.26
C GLU A 323 -24.96 15.83 -30.11
N ASN A 324 -23.69 16.24 -30.11
CA ASN A 324 -22.74 15.89 -29.04
C ASN A 324 -23.00 16.75 -27.79
N PRO A 325 -23.38 16.15 -26.63
CA PRO A 325 -23.68 16.88 -25.40
C PRO A 325 -22.45 17.45 -24.66
N TYR A 326 -21.23 17.23 -25.16
CA TYR A 326 -20.03 17.85 -24.59
C TYR A 326 -19.73 19.22 -25.23
N SER A 327 -20.54 20.22 -24.89
CA SER A 327 -20.09 21.62 -24.85
C SER A 327 -19.86 22.08 -23.41
N GLU A 328 -18.88 21.41 -22.77
CA GLU A 328 -18.08 21.73 -21.57
C GLU A 328 -18.58 21.30 -20.16
N PRO A 329 -17.71 20.94 -19.19
CA PRO A 329 -16.41 20.25 -19.29
C PRO A 329 -16.38 18.83 -18.71
N HIS A 330 -17.39 18.30 -18.01
CA HIS A 330 -17.36 16.91 -17.49
C HIS A 330 -18.76 16.27 -17.29
N PHE A 331 -19.34 15.74 -18.38
CA PHE A 331 -20.34 14.66 -18.35
C PHE A 331 -21.79 14.97 -17.91
N GLY A 332 -22.47 15.90 -18.59
CA GLY A 332 -23.94 16.05 -18.49
C GLY A 332 -24.55 17.11 -19.43
N GLY A 333 -25.34 16.68 -20.42
CA GLY A 333 -26.12 17.55 -21.33
C GLY A 333 -27.59 17.14 -21.41
N GLN A 334 -28.49 18.09 -21.70
CA GLN A 334 -29.94 17.89 -21.71
C GLN A 334 -30.44 16.97 -22.84
N ALA A 335 -31.53 16.24 -22.57
CA ALA A 335 -32.18 15.31 -23.50
C ALA A 335 -32.80 15.99 -24.74
N ILE A 336 -32.79 15.29 -25.87
CA ILE A 336 -33.47 15.69 -27.11
C ILE A 336 -34.95 15.26 -27.05
N ASP A 337 -35.83 16.16 -27.43
CA ASP A 337 -37.27 15.95 -27.57
C ASP A 337 -37.58 14.96 -28.70
N ALA A 338 -38.51 14.01 -28.45
CA ALA A 338 -39.02 13.04 -29.43
C ALA A 338 -39.91 13.66 -30.52
N ALA A 339 -39.88 14.99 -30.68
CA ALA A 339 -40.57 15.73 -31.71
C ALA A 339 -39.99 15.43 -33.10
N GLY A 340 -40.60 14.48 -33.81
CA GLY A 340 -40.31 14.18 -35.22
C GLY A 340 -40.34 12.71 -35.61
N LEU A 341 -40.40 11.78 -34.65
CA LEU A 341 -40.45 10.34 -34.93
C LEU A 341 -41.84 9.90 -35.41
N THR A 342 -41.88 9.08 -36.45
CA THR A 342 -43.12 8.49 -36.97
C THR A 342 -43.63 7.38 -36.05
N ASP A 343 -44.93 7.09 -36.08
CA ASP A 343 -45.54 6.07 -35.21
C ASP A 343 -45.01 4.65 -35.48
N ALA A 344 -44.52 4.40 -36.70
CA ALA A 344 -43.86 3.14 -37.06
C ALA A 344 -42.47 3.00 -36.43
N GLU A 345 -41.75 4.12 -36.22
CA GLU A 345 -40.44 4.15 -35.57
C GLU A 345 -40.59 4.02 -34.05
N LYS A 346 -41.62 4.66 -33.46
CA LYS A 346 -42.00 4.48 -32.05
C LYS A 346 -42.41 3.03 -31.74
N ALA A 347 -43.10 2.36 -32.66
CA ALA A 347 -43.50 0.96 -32.49
C ALA A 347 -42.32 -0.03 -32.59
N LYS A 348 -41.31 0.27 -33.42
CA LYS A 348 -40.08 -0.53 -33.49
C LYS A 348 -39.21 -0.35 -32.24
N LEU A 349 -39.13 0.87 -31.69
CA LEU A 349 -38.44 1.17 -30.44
C LEU A 349 -39.06 0.40 -29.25
N ALA A 350 -40.39 0.30 -29.21
CA ALA A 350 -41.11 -0.49 -28.20
C ALA A 350 -40.84 -2.00 -28.30
N LEU A 351 -40.65 -2.53 -29.51
CA LEU A 351 -40.35 -3.96 -29.75
C LEU A 351 -38.95 -4.37 -29.31
N VAL A 352 -37.96 -3.47 -29.42
CA VAL A 352 -36.59 -3.70 -28.94
C VAL A 352 -36.52 -3.66 -27.41
N SER A 353 -37.30 -2.78 -26.76
CA SER A 353 -37.41 -2.74 -25.29
C SER A 353 -38.05 -3.99 -24.66
N ALA A 354 -38.74 -4.82 -25.45
CA ALA A 354 -39.38 -6.06 -25.00
C ALA A 354 -38.48 -7.30 -25.13
N LEU A 355 -37.32 -7.18 -25.79
CA LEU A 355 -36.29 -8.23 -25.84
C LEU A 355 -35.43 -8.18 -24.57
N GLN A 356 -36.04 -8.42 -23.41
CA GLN A 356 -35.28 -8.69 -22.18
C GLN A 356 -34.50 -10.01 -22.36
N ARG A 357 -33.23 -9.89 -22.73
CA ARG A 357 -32.25 -10.95 -22.47
C ARG A 357 -31.94 -10.91 -20.98
N SER A 358 -32.03 -12.05 -20.32
CA SER A 358 -31.72 -12.24 -18.90
C SER A 358 -30.23 -12.05 -18.65
N HIS A 359 -29.78 -10.80 -18.60
CA HIS A 359 -28.51 -10.35 -18.04
C HIS A 359 -28.82 -9.23 -17.05
N LEU A 360 -28.01 -9.06 -16.02
CA LEU A 360 -28.24 -8.02 -15.02
C LEU A 360 -27.88 -6.67 -15.68
N ASP A 361 -28.88 -6.02 -16.28
CA ASP A 361 -28.86 -4.85 -17.21
C ASP A 361 -28.04 -3.59 -16.81
N ASN A 362 -27.11 -3.64 -15.84
CA ASN A 362 -26.43 -2.46 -15.31
C ASN A 362 -24.89 -2.50 -15.33
N SER A 363 -24.24 -3.61 -15.70
CA SER A 363 -22.76 -3.66 -15.79
C SER A 363 -22.32 -3.73 -17.26
N THR A 364 -21.59 -2.73 -17.73
CA THR A 364 -20.95 -2.75 -19.06
C THR A 364 -19.68 -3.61 -19.08
N VAL A 365 -19.19 -3.99 -17.90
CA VAL A 365 -18.09 -4.93 -17.71
C VAL A 365 -18.67 -6.26 -17.21
N SER A 366 -18.27 -7.37 -17.82
CA SER A 366 -18.67 -8.71 -17.39
C SER A 366 -18.11 -9.04 -15.99
N ASP A 367 -18.61 -10.09 -15.34
CA ASP A 367 -18.09 -10.49 -14.02
C ASP A 367 -16.61 -10.90 -14.11
N ALA A 368 -16.26 -11.62 -15.18
CA ALA A 368 -14.87 -11.96 -15.48
C ALA A 368 -14.01 -10.71 -15.73
N GLY A 369 -14.55 -9.70 -16.44
CA GLY A 369 -13.85 -8.44 -16.66
C GLY A 369 -13.68 -7.64 -15.36
N THR A 370 -14.71 -7.63 -14.52
CA THR A 370 -14.69 -7.03 -13.18
C THR A 370 -13.62 -7.69 -12.33
N PHE A 371 -13.53 -9.02 -12.32
CA PHE A 371 -12.50 -9.76 -11.59
C PHE A 371 -11.10 -9.35 -12.06
N VAL A 372 -10.86 -9.40 -13.37
CA VAL A 372 -9.55 -9.05 -13.94
C VAL A 372 -9.17 -7.61 -13.62
N LEU A 373 -10.08 -6.64 -13.80
CA LEU A 373 -9.81 -5.23 -13.50
C LEU A 373 -9.55 -5.02 -12.00
N THR A 374 -10.27 -5.72 -11.13
CA THR A 374 -10.05 -5.56 -9.69
C THR A 374 -8.72 -6.18 -9.27
N GLU A 375 -8.41 -7.41 -9.71
CA GLU A 375 -7.12 -8.05 -9.43
C GLU A 375 -5.94 -7.22 -9.94
N THR A 376 -6.04 -6.63 -11.13
CA THR A 376 -4.97 -5.78 -11.66
C THR A 376 -4.92 -4.41 -10.97
N SER A 377 -6.04 -3.90 -10.46
CA SER A 377 -6.07 -2.63 -9.72
C SER A 377 -5.31 -2.66 -8.40
N LEU A 378 -5.04 -3.85 -7.82
CA LEU A 378 -4.29 -3.95 -6.58
C LEU A 378 -2.81 -3.55 -6.76
N ASP A 379 -2.23 -3.83 -7.92
CA ASP A 379 -0.84 -3.52 -8.26
C ASP A 379 -0.72 -2.22 -9.08
N MET A 380 -1.85 -1.55 -9.37
CA MET A 380 -1.89 -0.28 -10.09
C MET A 380 -2.25 0.84 -9.15
N HIS A 381 -1.60 1.98 -9.32
CA HIS A 381 -1.89 3.15 -8.51
C HIS A 381 -1.99 4.39 -9.40
N CYS A 382 -3.01 5.21 -9.16
CA CYS A 382 -3.15 6.53 -9.77
C CYS A 382 -2.49 7.57 -8.88
N TRP A 383 -1.18 7.41 -8.68
CA TRP A 383 -0.40 8.26 -7.79
C TRP A 383 -0.15 9.67 -8.33
N GLY A 384 0.26 10.54 -7.40
CA GLY A 384 0.83 11.84 -7.72
C GLY A 384 2.27 11.76 -8.20
N LEU A 385 2.93 12.90 -8.21
CA LEU A 385 4.35 13.01 -8.52
C LEU A 385 5.17 12.96 -7.23
N ASN A 386 6.49 12.86 -7.36
CA ASN A 386 7.39 12.95 -6.22
C ASN A 386 7.26 14.33 -5.55
N PRO A 387 6.96 14.39 -4.24
CA PRO A 387 6.87 15.64 -3.48
C PRO A 387 8.14 16.47 -3.52
N VAL A 388 9.30 15.83 -3.69
CA VAL A 388 10.61 16.50 -3.77
C VAL A 388 10.81 17.02 -5.18
N VAL A 389 10.75 18.34 -5.37
CA VAL A 389 11.03 18.99 -6.66
C VAL A 389 12.53 19.02 -6.89
N THR A 390 13.29 19.51 -5.91
CA THR A 390 14.75 19.49 -5.94
C THR A 390 15.33 19.12 -4.59
N ALA A 391 16.52 18.51 -4.62
CA ALA A 391 17.28 18.19 -3.42
C ALA A 391 18.77 18.50 -3.59
N LYS A 392 19.40 18.84 -2.46
CA LYS A 392 20.82 19.17 -2.37
C LYS A 392 21.41 18.73 -1.04
N LEU A 393 22.53 18.01 -1.09
CA LEU A 393 23.26 17.59 0.11
C LEU A 393 24.45 18.52 0.37
N GLN A 394 24.52 19.08 1.57
CA GLN A 394 25.67 19.85 2.05
C GLN A 394 26.36 19.16 3.22
N LEU A 395 27.68 19.07 3.15
CA LEU A 395 28.54 18.53 4.21
C LEU A 395 29.54 19.62 4.62
N ASN A 396 29.55 19.99 5.90
CA ASN A 396 30.35 21.07 6.48
C ASN A 396 30.22 22.40 5.72
N GLY A 397 29.01 22.71 5.24
CA GLY A 397 28.71 23.92 4.47
C GLY A 397 29.16 23.90 3.01
N GLN A 398 29.75 22.80 2.53
CA GLN A 398 30.10 22.61 1.13
C GLN A 398 29.10 21.70 0.41
N ASP A 399 28.79 22.06 -0.83
CA ASP A 399 27.88 21.32 -1.68
C ASP A 399 28.54 20.03 -2.16
N ARG A 400 27.92 18.87 -1.85
CA ARG A 400 28.43 17.58 -2.35
C ARG A 400 28.18 17.41 -3.84
N PHE A 401 27.07 17.96 -4.32
CA PHE A 401 26.64 18.02 -5.70
C PHE A 401 25.80 19.28 -5.95
N SER A 402 25.75 19.72 -7.21
CA SER A 402 24.81 20.77 -7.64
C SER A 402 23.39 20.31 -7.43
N GLU A 403 22.48 21.22 -7.04
CA GLU A 403 21.05 20.92 -6.89
C GLU A 403 20.51 20.10 -8.08
N ARG A 404 19.73 19.06 -7.78
CA ARG A 404 19.15 18.14 -8.77
C ARG A 404 17.67 17.95 -8.50
N GLU A 405 16.95 17.61 -9.55
CA GLU A 405 15.52 17.29 -9.48
C GLU A 405 15.26 16.01 -8.67
N GLY A 406 14.10 15.90 -8.04
CA GLY A 406 13.69 14.70 -7.29
C GLY A 406 13.68 13.42 -8.14
N SER A 407 13.30 13.53 -9.42
CA SER A 407 13.31 12.44 -10.40
C SER A 407 14.70 11.80 -10.55
N TYR A 408 15.79 12.56 -10.35
CA TYR A 408 17.15 12.00 -10.33
C TYR A 408 17.34 10.99 -9.19
N PHE A 409 16.79 11.28 -8.01
CA PHE A 409 16.90 10.44 -6.82
C PHE A 409 15.87 9.30 -6.81
N SER A 410 14.72 9.46 -7.48
CA SER A 410 13.71 8.41 -7.65
C SER A 410 14.11 7.40 -8.73
N TRP A 411 14.65 7.86 -9.87
CA TRP A 411 14.85 6.97 -11.03
C TRP A 411 16.31 6.65 -11.33
N VAL A 412 17.18 7.66 -11.37
CA VAL A 412 18.55 7.47 -11.86
C VAL A 412 19.43 6.82 -10.80
N GLN A 413 19.30 7.23 -9.54
CA GLN A 413 20.07 6.67 -8.44
C GLN A 413 19.73 5.19 -8.18
N PRO A 414 18.45 4.79 -8.04
CA PRO A 414 18.10 3.38 -7.92
C PRO A 414 18.52 2.55 -9.12
N TYR A 415 18.35 3.04 -10.34
CA TYR A 415 18.82 2.34 -11.54
C TYR A 415 20.34 2.06 -11.54
N GLN A 416 21.14 2.92 -10.88
CA GLN A 416 22.60 2.75 -10.80
C GLN A 416 23.05 1.85 -9.65
N ALA A 417 22.34 1.87 -8.52
CA ALA A 417 22.83 1.31 -7.26
C ALA A 417 21.97 0.14 -6.71
N HIS A 418 20.72 0.02 -7.14
CA HIS A 418 19.75 -0.96 -6.64
C HIS A 418 19.29 -1.94 -7.71
N THR A 419 18.66 -3.02 -7.24
CA THR A 419 18.10 -4.07 -8.10
C THR A 419 16.87 -3.59 -8.90
N ARG A 420 16.02 -2.73 -8.31
CA ARG A 420 14.79 -2.22 -8.93
C ARG A 420 14.60 -0.73 -8.61
N ASN A 421 13.87 -0.04 -9.50
CA ASN A 421 13.36 1.30 -9.26
C ASN A 421 12.10 1.24 -8.37
N PRO A 422 12.05 2.03 -7.28
CA PRO A 422 10.91 2.06 -6.40
C PRO A 422 9.76 2.83 -7.06
N ASP A 423 8.63 2.84 -6.37
CA ASP A 423 7.51 3.69 -6.66
C ASP A 423 7.84 5.17 -6.42
N GLU A 424 7.07 6.05 -7.07
CA GLU A 424 7.34 7.48 -7.01
C GLU A 424 7.23 8.02 -5.58
N GLY A 425 8.12 8.94 -5.21
CA GLY A 425 8.18 9.54 -3.86
C GLY A 425 9.27 8.96 -2.94
N ILE A 426 9.83 7.79 -3.29
CA ILE A 426 11.03 7.25 -2.63
C ILE A 426 12.28 7.82 -3.30
N ASN A 427 13.11 8.51 -2.52
CA ASN A 427 14.32 9.15 -3.02
C ASN A 427 15.56 8.50 -2.42
N VAL A 428 16.53 8.17 -3.28
CA VAL A 428 17.76 7.49 -2.87
C VAL A 428 19.00 8.28 -3.30
N TYR A 429 19.99 8.33 -2.41
CA TYR A 429 21.35 8.76 -2.75
C TYR A 429 22.38 7.82 -2.15
N SER A 430 23.09 7.09 -3.02
CA SER A 430 24.12 6.16 -2.58
C SER A 430 25.52 6.79 -2.59
N PHE A 431 26.27 6.59 -1.49
CA PHE A 431 27.72 6.84 -1.44
C PHE A 431 28.52 5.60 -1.87
N ALA A 432 27.87 4.44 -1.93
CA ALA A 432 28.43 3.15 -2.30
C ALA A 432 28.13 2.84 -3.77
N LEU A 433 29.06 2.17 -4.46
CA LEU A 433 28.75 1.63 -5.80
C LEU A 433 27.70 0.50 -5.79
N ARG A 434 27.66 -0.31 -4.72
CA ARG A 434 26.75 -1.43 -4.52
C ARG A 434 26.33 -1.49 -3.04
N PRO A 435 25.34 -0.69 -2.62
CA PRO A 435 24.91 -0.63 -1.22
C PRO A 435 24.33 -1.96 -0.68
N GLU A 436 23.69 -2.74 -1.54
CA GLU A 436 23.06 -4.03 -1.21
C GLU A 436 24.07 -5.14 -0.87
N GLU A 437 25.29 -5.06 -1.40
CA GLU A 437 26.31 -6.07 -1.16
C GLU A 437 26.88 -5.96 0.27
N HIS A 438 27.24 -7.11 0.84
CA HIS A 438 27.94 -7.16 2.13
C HIS A 438 29.32 -6.49 2.06
N GLN A 439 30.02 -6.65 0.93
CA GLN A 439 31.36 -6.10 0.74
C GLN A 439 31.28 -4.57 0.53
N PRO A 440 31.96 -3.76 1.35
CA PRO A 440 31.92 -2.31 1.20
C PRO A 440 32.50 -1.82 -0.13
N SER A 441 31.75 -0.96 -0.81
CA SER A 441 32.12 -0.37 -2.10
C SER A 441 32.06 1.17 -2.10
N GLY A 442 32.15 1.80 -0.92
CA GLY A 442 32.04 3.25 -0.74
C GLY A 442 31.19 3.61 0.48
N THR A 443 31.58 4.65 1.21
CA THR A 443 30.86 5.15 2.39
C THR A 443 31.14 6.64 2.61
N CYS A 444 30.26 7.31 3.34
CA CYS A 444 30.49 8.64 3.89
C CYS A 444 30.57 8.57 5.42
N ASN A 445 31.66 9.07 6.02
CA ASN A 445 31.85 8.98 7.47
C ASN A 445 31.16 10.14 8.20
N PHE A 446 29.93 9.92 8.66
CA PHE A 446 29.15 10.94 9.37
C PHE A 446 29.70 11.27 10.76
N SER A 447 30.45 10.37 11.41
CA SER A 447 31.11 10.67 12.69
C SER A 447 32.25 11.68 12.60
N ARG A 448 32.73 11.99 11.40
CA ARG A 448 33.78 13.01 11.16
C ARG A 448 33.22 14.31 10.57
N ILE A 449 31.93 14.33 10.25
CA ILE A 449 31.28 15.49 9.65
C ILE A 449 30.54 16.22 10.76
N ASP A 450 30.87 17.49 10.95
CA ASP A 450 30.30 18.30 12.04
C ASP A 450 28.87 18.75 11.71
N ASN A 451 28.61 19.02 10.43
CA ASN A 451 27.29 19.48 9.97
C ASN A 451 26.94 18.88 8.60
N ALA A 452 25.94 17.99 8.58
CA ALA A 452 25.34 17.49 7.35
C ALA A 452 23.90 17.99 7.25
N THR A 453 23.54 18.63 6.14
CA THR A 453 22.18 19.13 5.91
C THR A 453 21.67 18.70 4.55
N LEU A 454 20.47 18.15 4.53
CA LEU A 454 19.70 17.87 3.32
C LEU A 454 18.76 19.05 3.08
N GLN A 455 18.96 19.76 1.97
CA GLN A 455 18.10 20.84 1.55
C GLN A 455 17.10 20.31 0.55
N LEU A 456 15.80 20.49 0.83
CA LEU A 456 14.71 20.01 0.01
C LEU A 456 13.85 21.21 -0.42
N VAL A 457 13.47 21.21 -1.70
CA VAL A 457 12.37 22.03 -2.20
C VAL A 457 11.22 21.09 -2.54
N LEU A 458 10.09 21.30 -1.87
CA LEU A 458 8.90 20.47 -1.96
C LEU A 458 7.85 21.11 -2.89
N SER A 459 7.00 20.28 -3.48
CA SER A 459 5.91 20.72 -4.35
C SER A 459 4.83 21.46 -3.56
N ASN A 460 4.15 22.42 -4.20
CA ASN A 460 3.03 23.13 -3.57
C ASN A 460 1.86 22.18 -3.24
N ALA A 461 1.67 21.11 -4.01
CA ALA A 461 0.65 20.10 -3.73
C ALA A 461 0.86 19.45 -2.35
N THR A 462 2.13 19.29 -1.95
CA THR A 462 2.57 18.70 -0.68
C THR A 462 2.45 19.68 0.49
N VAL A 463 2.94 20.92 0.33
CA VAL A 463 3.07 21.91 1.42
C VAL A 463 2.64 23.31 0.96
N GLU A 464 1.33 23.54 0.94
CA GLU A 464 0.74 24.87 0.69
C GLU A 464 -0.29 25.23 1.76
N GLY A 465 -0.22 26.47 2.26
CA GLY A 465 -1.15 27.02 3.23
C GLY A 465 -1.13 26.28 4.57
N THR A 466 -2.14 25.47 4.83
CA THR A 466 -2.28 24.66 6.05
C THR A 466 -1.87 23.21 5.87
N LYS A 467 -1.53 22.79 4.64
CA LYS A 467 -1.04 21.44 4.37
C LYS A 467 0.37 21.27 4.93
N THR A 468 0.58 20.19 5.66
CA THR A 468 1.86 19.79 6.21
C THR A 468 2.23 18.39 5.73
N ALA A 469 3.51 18.10 5.78
CA ALA A 469 4.06 16.79 5.46
C ALA A 469 5.14 16.41 6.48
N LYS A 470 5.50 15.12 6.52
CA LYS A 470 6.59 14.59 7.32
C LYS A 470 7.70 14.10 6.42
N VAL A 471 8.92 14.54 6.71
CA VAL A 471 10.13 14.04 6.06
C VAL A 471 10.71 12.94 6.93
N ARG A 472 10.94 11.76 6.35
CA ARG A 472 11.66 10.66 6.99
C ARG A 472 12.96 10.42 6.26
N VAL A 473 14.08 10.42 6.99
CA VAL A 473 15.40 10.13 6.43
C VAL A 473 16.00 8.92 7.12
N TYR A 474 16.23 7.88 6.33
CA TYR A 474 16.88 6.64 6.71
C TYR A 474 18.32 6.63 6.19
N ALA A 475 19.21 6.06 6.99
CA ALA A 475 20.60 5.84 6.62
C ALA A 475 21.02 4.43 6.99
N THR A 476 21.59 3.69 6.04
CA THR A 476 22.21 2.40 6.31
C THR A 476 23.69 2.63 6.61
N ASN A 477 24.18 2.17 7.76
CA ASN A 477 25.58 2.35 8.15
C ASN A 477 26.27 1.02 8.42
N TYR A 478 27.60 1.04 8.31
CA TYR A 478 28.44 -0.05 8.77
C TYR A 478 28.77 0.10 10.25
N ASN A 479 28.77 -1.03 10.95
CA ASN A 479 29.31 -1.16 12.28
C ASN A 479 30.02 -2.52 12.44
N VAL A 480 30.76 -2.71 13.52
CA VAL A 480 31.49 -3.97 13.75
C VAL A 480 30.94 -4.64 15.00
N LEU A 481 30.29 -5.79 14.84
CA LEU A 481 29.90 -6.62 15.95
C LEU A 481 31.08 -7.50 16.35
N ARG A 482 31.53 -7.36 17.60
CA ARG A 482 32.60 -8.18 18.16
C ARG A 482 32.05 -9.17 19.16
N ILE A 483 32.44 -10.43 19.02
CA ILE A 483 32.08 -11.50 19.94
C ILE A 483 33.37 -12.10 20.48
N MET A 484 33.62 -11.87 21.78
CA MET A 484 34.83 -12.31 22.46
C MET A 484 34.48 -12.84 23.86
N SER A 485 35.05 -14.00 24.20
CA SER A 485 34.96 -14.59 25.55
C SER A 485 33.52 -14.75 26.07
N GLY A 486 32.57 -15.11 25.21
CA GLY A 486 31.17 -15.33 25.61
C GLY A 486 30.27 -14.09 25.60
N MET A 487 30.80 -12.92 25.21
CA MET A 487 30.11 -11.63 25.21
C MET A 487 30.12 -11.00 23.82
N GLY A 488 29.00 -10.37 23.43
CA GLY A 488 28.84 -9.72 22.13
C GLY A 488 28.44 -8.25 22.29
N GLY A 489 29.06 -7.37 21.51
CA GLY A 489 28.76 -5.94 21.52
C GLY A 489 29.31 -5.20 20.30
N LEU A 490 28.91 -3.94 20.16
CA LEU A 490 29.32 -3.02 19.08
C LEU A 490 30.64 -2.29 19.36
#